data_AF-A0A2W4RAF5-F1
#
_entry.id   AF-A0A2W4RAF5-F1
#
_cell.length_a   1.000
_cell.length_b   1.000
_cell.length_c   1.000
_cell.angle_alpha   90.00
_cell.angle_beta   90.00
_cell.angle_gamma   90.00
#
_symmetry.space_group_name_H-M   'P 1'
#
loop_
_entity.id
_entity.type
_entity.pdbx_description
1 polymer ?
#
loop_
_entity_poly.entity_id
_entity_poly.type
_entity_poly.pdbx_seq_one_letter_code
_entity_poly.pdbx_strand_id
1 'polypeptide(L)'
;MRPAASRAIIAGIHDEKLHHAELDRGRKAQRLLRLSRSFAEKAPMIRFSVSNGEQAGETIGPAPFFRLAGGSLLSGADGREIAHHLGFIWEYQGRLFRRIDSQDPLAVHFEGHYGAASETLGPFTHFWVVDGAAYGDGERLATLDEGQAHWCAMMTRERWPIMVLRPPD
;
A
#
# COMPACT_ATOMS: atom_id res chain seq x y z
N MET A 1 -38.25 35.61 60.55
CA MET A 1 -36.80 35.73 60.80
C MET A 1 -36.10 34.62 60.01
N ARG A 2 -35.06 34.97 59.25
CA ARG A 2 -34.31 34.15 58.25
C ARG A 2 -33.72 32.82 58.82
N PRO A 3 -33.31 31.80 58.00
CA PRO A 3 -32.52 32.01 56.77
C PRO A 3 -32.79 31.11 55.54
N ALA A 4 -32.39 31.69 54.39
CA ALA A 4 -32.10 31.05 53.12
C ALA A 4 -30.59 30.80 53.03
N ALA A 5 -30.18 29.61 52.56
CA ALA A 5 -28.85 29.35 52.00
C ALA A 5 -28.84 28.04 51.20
N SER A 6 -27.88 27.96 50.27
CA SER A 6 -27.45 26.77 49.50
C SER A 6 -28.27 26.36 48.28
N ARG A 7 -27.97 27.02 47.16
CA ARG A 7 -27.96 26.38 45.82
C ARG A 7 -27.08 27.17 44.85
N ALA A 8 -25.76 27.16 45.08
CA ALA A 8 -24.78 27.73 44.15
C ALA A 8 -23.45 26.96 44.21
N ILE A 9 -23.44 25.67 43.85
CA ILE A 9 -22.17 24.92 43.63
C ILE A 9 -22.21 23.99 42.39
N ILE A 10 -23.38 23.68 41.80
CA ILE A 10 -23.45 22.59 40.80
C ILE A 10 -23.13 23.02 39.35
N ALA A 11 -23.03 24.32 39.05
CA ALA A 11 -22.83 24.79 37.67
C ALA A 11 -21.35 24.88 37.21
N GLY A 12 -20.37 24.87 38.13
CA GLY A 12 -18.95 25.04 37.77
C GLY A 12 -18.19 23.75 37.43
N ILE A 13 -18.72 22.58 37.82
CA ILE A 13 -17.99 21.30 37.70
C ILE A 13 -18.26 20.60 36.35
N HIS A 14 -19.32 20.99 35.64
CA HIS A 14 -19.70 20.37 34.37
C HIS A 14 -18.90 20.89 33.17
N ASP A 15 -18.41 22.13 33.22
CA ASP A 15 -17.68 22.78 32.12
C ASP A 15 -16.20 22.34 32.07
N GLU A 16 -15.57 22.20 33.25
CA GLU A 16 -14.17 21.77 33.38
C GLU A 16 -13.93 20.33 32.90
N LYS A 17 -14.92 19.44 33.09
CA LYS A 17 -14.83 18.04 32.64
C LYS A 17 -14.93 17.90 31.11
N LEU A 18 -15.72 18.77 30.47
CA LEU A 18 -15.85 18.80 29.01
C LEU A 18 -14.56 19.33 28.37
N HIS A 19 -14.00 20.41 28.92
CA HIS A 19 -12.72 20.98 28.45
C HIS A 19 -11.55 20.01 28.62
N HIS A 20 -11.49 19.26 29.74
CA HIS A 20 -10.43 18.28 29.98
C HIS A 20 -10.52 17.06 29.04
N ALA A 21 -11.74 16.58 28.76
CA ALA A 21 -11.97 15.46 27.85
C ALA A 21 -11.62 15.80 26.39
N GLU A 22 -11.85 17.04 25.96
CA GLU A 22 -11.54 17.51 24.61
C GLU A 22 -10.03 17.73 24.41
N LEU A 23 -9.34 18.25 25.43
CA LEU A 23 -7.87 18.35 25.46
C LEU A 23 -7.17 16.98 25.52
N ASP A 24 -7.79 15.97 26.15
CA ASP A 24 -7.27 14.59 26.15
C ASP A 24 -7.47 13.90 24.79
N ARG A 25 -8.60 14.15 24.11
CA ARG A 25 -8.83 13.70 22.72
C ARG A 25 -7.85 14.34 21.73
N GLY A 26 -7.61 15.64 21.85
CA GLY A 26 -6.63 16.35 21.00
C GLY A 26 -5.20 15.81 21.19
N ARG A 27 -4.80 15.56 22.45
CA ARG A 27 -3.48 14.98 22.76
C ARG A 27 -3.35 13.53 22.32
N LYS A 28 -4.40 12.71 22.45
CA LYS A 28 -4.44 11.34 21.93
C LYS A 28 -4.38 11.31 20.39
N ALA A 29 -5.14 12.16 19.71
CA ALA A 29 -5.11 12.27 18.25
C ALA A 29 -3.73 12.72 17.74
N GLN A 30 -3.13 13.73 18.38
CA GLN A 30 -1.77 14.18 18.04
C GLN A 30 -0.70 13.12 18.35
N ARG A 31 -0.87 12.33 19.42
CA ARG A 31 0.03 11.21 19.74
C ARG A 31 -0.12 10.06 18.75
N LEU A 32 -1.34 9.73 18.32
CA LEU A 32 -1.59 8.72 17.28
C LEU A 32 -1.02 9.15 15.93
N LEU A 33 -1.17 10.43 15.56
CA LEU A 33 -0.57 11.01 14.35
C LEU A 33 0.96 11.05 14.40
N ARG A 34 1.55 11.30 15.58
CA ARG A 34 3.02 11.22 15.75
C ARG A 34 3.52 9.78 15.74
N LEU A 35 2.77 8.84 16.31
CA LEU A 35 3.13 7.42 16.30
C LEU A 35 2.98 6.82 14.90
N SER A 36 1.94 7.17 14.14
CA SER A 36 1.79 6.75 12.74
C SER A 36 2.91 7.31 11.86
N ARG A 37 3.34 8.56 12.10
CA ARG A 37 4.46 9.19 11.39
C ARG A 37 5.83 8.61 11.78
N SER A 38 6.03 8.32 13.07
CA SER A 38 7.27 7.73 13.59
C SER A 38 7.42 6.25 13.21
N PHE A 39 6.33 5.48 13.09
CA PHE A 39 6.35 4.12 12.55
C PHE A 39 6.64 4.12 11.04
N ALA A 40 6.14 5.11 10.30
CA ALA A 40 6.43 5.24 8.87
C ALA A 40 7.91 5.55 8.57
N GLU A 41 8.66 6.16 9.49
CA GLU A 41 10.09 6.49 9.31
C GLU A 41 11.04 5.28 9.43
N LYS A 42 10.56 4.11 9.90
CA LYS A 42 11.35 2.86 10.01
C LYS A 42 10.66 1.64 9.40
N ALA A 43 9.48 1.80 8.82
CA ALA A 43 8.81 0.70 8.14
C ALA A 43 9.68 0.23 6.96
N PRO A 44 9.85 -1.08 6.75
CA PRO A 44 10.53 -1.56 5.56
C PRO A 44 9.78 -1.03 4.33
N MET A 45 10.53 -0.55 3.35
CA MET A 45 9.99 0.01 2.11
C MET A 45 10.65 -0.70 0.94
N ILE A 46 9.91 -0.84 -0.15
CA ILE A 46 10.43 -1.38 -1.40
C ILE A 46 10.46 -0.29 -2.46
N ARG A 47 11.39 -0.43 -3.41
CA ARG A 47 11.53 0.40 -4.61
C ARG A 47 11.46 -0.47 -5.85
N PHE A 48 11.06 0.15 -6.94
CA PHE A 48 11.13 -0.43 -8.28
C PHE A 48 11.96 0.45 -9.21
N SER A 49 12.46 -0.11 -10.29
CA SER A 49 12.94 0.64 -11.46
C SER A 49 12.10 0.32 -12.68
N VAL A 50 11.86 1.33 -13.53
CA VAL A 50 11.33 1.15 -14.89
C VAL A 50 12.46 1.23 -15.91
N SER A 51 12.57 0.25 -16.82
CA SER A 51 13.68 0.18 -17.79
C SER A 51 13.23 -0.30 -19.19
N ASN A 52 14.08 -0.04 -20.19
CA ASN A 52 13.95 -0.55 -21.56
C ASN A 52 14.99 -1.64 -21.90
N GLY A 53 15.64 -2.23 -20.89
CA GLY A 53 16.78 -3.13 -21.06
C GLY A 53 17.98 -2.66 -20.22
N GLU A 54 19.19 -2.74 -20.77
CA GLU A 54 20.46 -2.48 -20.05
C GLU A 54 20.66 -1.04 -19.55
N GLN A 55 19.82 -0.08 -19.94
CA GLN A 55 19.90 1.29 -19.42
C GLN A 55 19.36 1.38 -18.00
N ALA A 56 20.08 2.12 -17.15
CA ALA A 56 19.65 2.46 -15.80
C ALA A 56 18.24 3.10 -15.84
N GLY A 57 17.30 2.43 -15.20
CA GLY A 57 15.91 2.83 -15.15
C GLY A 57 15.62 3.99 -14.20
N GLU A 58 14.42 4.57 -14.30
CA GLU A 58 13.94 5.53 -13.29
C GLU A 58 13.41 4.78 -12.07
N THR A 59 13.66 5.31 -10.87
CA THR A 59 13.21 4.70 -9.62
C THR A 59 11.78 5.13 -9.26
N ILE A 60 10.96 4.15 -8.89
CA ILE A 60 9.62 4.28 -8.31
C ILE A 60 9.70 3.95 -6.82
N GLY A 61 9.07 4.79 -6.00
CA GLY A 61 9.09 4.67 -4.54
C GLY A 61 10.22 5.48 -3.91
N PRO A 62 10.65 5.14 -2.68
CA PRO A 62 10.22 3.98 -1.89
C PRO A 62 8.75 4.05 -1.45
N ALA A 63 8.08 2.91 -1.28
CA ALA A 63 6.75 2.82 -0.66
C ALA A 63 6.67 1.62 0.30
N PRO A 64 5.80 1.65 1.32
CA PRO A 64 5.64 0.52 2.24
C PRO A 64 5.14 -0.74 1.54
N PHE A 65 4.43 -0.59 0.41
CA PHE A 65 4.02 -1.66 -0.48
C PHE A 65 3.39 -1.05 -1.75
N PHE A 66 3.19 -1.88 -2.77
CA PHE A 66 2.54 -1.53 -4.03
C PHE A 66 1.44 -2.53 -4.38
N ARG A 67 0.56 -2.17 -5.31
CA ARG A 67 -0.44 -3.07 -5.88
C ARG A 67 -0.36 -3.06 -7.40
N LEU A 68 -0.40 -4.24 -8.01
CA LEU A 68 -0.73 -4.42 -9.42
C LEU A 68 -2.22 -4.75 -9.52
N ALA A 69 -3.04 -3.75 -9.84
CA ALA A 69 -4.49 -3.89 -10.01
C ALA A 69 -4.82 -3.94 -11.49
N GLY A 70 -5.11 -5.14 -12.01
CA GLY A 70 -5.08 -5.38 -13.45
C GLY A 70 -3.77 -4.89 -14.06
N GLY A 71 -3.84 -4.06 -15.09
CA GLY A 71 -2.68 -3.44 -15.75
C GLY A 71 -2.06 -2.24 -15.02
N SER A 72 -2.56 -1.83 -13.85
CA SER A 72 -2.10 -0.62 -13.18
C SER A 72 -1.17 -0.92 -12.00
N LEU A 73 -0.01 -0.27 -11.94
CA LEU A 73 0.82 -0.21 -10.74
C LEU A 73 0.37 0.97 -9.87
N LEU A 74 -0.07 0.67 -8.65
CA LEU A 74 -0.58 1.62 -7.68
C LEU A 74 0.33 1.70 -6.46
N SER A 75 0.46 2.90 -5.89
CA SER A 75 0.98 3.09 -4.54
C SER A 75 0.03 2.42 -3.54
N GLY A 76 0.57 1.54 -2.70
CA GLY A 76 -0.22 0.84 -1.69
C GLY A 76 -0.80 1.76 -0.61
N ALA A 77 -0.10 2.86 -0.31
CA ALA A 77 -0.42 3.76 0.80
C ALA A 77 -1.62 4.66 0.53
N ASP A 78 -1.78 5.15 -0.70
CA ASP A 78 -2.80 6.13 -1.10
C ASP A 78 -3.61 5.70 -2.33
N GLY A 79 -3.30 4.56 -2.95
CA GLY A 79 -3.99 4.04 -4.12
C GLY A 79 -3.72 4.83 -5.41
N ARG A 80 -2.79 5.78 -5.39
CA ARG A 80 -2.45 6.59 -6.57
C ARG A 80 -1.81 5.71 -7.64
N GLU A 81 -2.29 5.84 -8.87
CA GLU A 81 -1.67 5.22 -10.04
C GLU A 81 -0.29 5.81 -10.33
N ILE A 82 0.67 4.92 -10.54
CA ILE A 82 2.07 5.26 -10.78
C ILE A 82 2.41 4.96 -12.24
N ALA A 83 2.03 3.79 -12.72
CA ALA A 83 2.29 3.34 -14.08
C ALA A 83 1.14 2.46 -14.58
N HIS A 84 0.97 2.39 -15.90
CA HIS A 84 -0.09 1.63 -16.54
C HIS A 84 0.47 0.75 -17.67
N HIS A 85 0.02 -0.49 -17.75
CA HIS A 85 0.41 -1.46 -18.78
C HIS A 85 -0.47 -1.33 -20.03
N LEU A 86 0.16 -1.17 -21.19
CA LEU A 86 -0.47 -1.00 -22.50
C LEU A 86 0.04 -2.10 -23.45
N GLY A 87 -0.54 -3.31 -23.35
CA GLY A 87 -0.20 -4.45 -24.20
C GLY A 87 1.13 -5.12 -23.87
N PHE A 88 2.25 -4.46 -24.18
CA PHE A 88 3.62 -4.99 -23.94
C PHE A 88 4.55 -3.98 -23.25
N ILE A 89 4.03 -2.80 -22.94
CA ILE A 89 4.83 -1.68 -22.45
C ILE A 89 4.14 -1.05 -21.25
N TRP A 90 4.95 -0.51 -20.35
CA TRP A 90 4.55 0.30 -19.22
C TRP A 90 4.65 1.77 -19.57
N GLU A 91 3.58 2.51 -19.37
CA GLU A 91 3.62 3.97 -19.34
C GLU A 91 3.90 4.45 -17.91
N TYR A 92 4.96 5.22 -17.72
CA TYR A 92 5.32 5.87 -16.46
C TYR A 92 5.69 7.32 -16.75
N GLN A 93 4.99 8.27 -16.12
CA GLN A 93 5.19 9.71 -16.32
C GLN A 93 5.20 10.15 -17.81
N GLY A 94 4.31 9.57 -18.62
CA GLY A 94 4.22 9.86 -20.06
C GLY A 94 5.35 9.28 -20.91
N ARG A 95 6.17 8.38 -20.35
CA ARG A 95 7.27 7.68 -21.03
C ARG A 95 7.01 6.17 -21.06
N LEU A 96 7.51 5.51 -22.09
CA LEU A 96 7.29 4.09 -22.33
C LEU A 96 8.51 3.25 -21.93
N PHE A 97 8.25 2.22 -21.14
CA PHE A 97 9.23 1.27 -20.61
C PHE A 97 8.79 -0.17 -20.89
N ARG A 98 9.73 -1.11 -20.98
CA ARG A 98 9.40 -2.52 -21.19
C ARG A 98 9.18 -3.27 -19.90
N ARG A 99 9.79 -2.81 -18.81
CA ARG A 99 9.96 -3.62 -17.62
C ARG A 99 9.92 -2.82 -16.34
N ILE A 100 9.38 -3.43 -15.30
CA ILE A 100 9.42 -2.97 -13.91
C ILE A 100 10.20 -4.02 -13.11
N ASP A 101 11.27 -3.61 -12.42
CA ASP A 101 12.15 -4.48 -11.63
C ASP A 101 12.16 -4.04 -10.18
N SER A 102 12.01 -4.96 -9.23
CA SER A 102 12.20 -4.66 -7.82
C SER A 102 13.68 -4.37 -7.54
N GLN A 103 13.97 -3.32 -6.80
CA GLN A 103 15.33 -3.02 -6.31
C GLN A 103 15.59 -3.61 -4.92
N ASP A 104 14.54 -4.04 -4.24
CA ASP A 104 14.57 -4.59 -2.88
C ASP A 104 13.85 -5.95 -2.88
N PRO A 105 14.26 -6.92 -2.02
CA PRO A 105 13.52 -8.16 -1.85
C PRO A 105 12.07 -7.91 -1.45
N LEU A 106 11.16 -8.74 -1.95
CA LEU A 106 9.73 -8.57 -1.69
C LEU A 106 9.00 -9.91 -1.58
N ALA A 107 7.85 -9.88 -0.94
CA ALA A 107 6.87 -10.95 -0.92
C ALA A 107 5.63 -10.53 -1.73
N VAL A 108 4.93 -11.53 -2.27
CA VAL A 108 3.76 -11.35 -3.12
C VAL A 108 2.57 -12.11 -2.53
N HIS A 109 1.40 -11.50 -2.52
CA HIS A 109 0.14 -12.23 -2.34
C HIS A 109 -0.92 -11.64 -3.27
N PHE A 110 -1.99 -12.38 -3.51
CA PHE A 110 -3.10 -11.94 -4.33
C PHE A 110 -4.30 -11.57 -3.46
N GLU A 111 -5.06 -10.56 -3.87
CA GLU A 111 -6.28 -10.12 -3.20
C GLU A 111 -7.45 -10.19 -4.18
N GLY A 112 -8.57 -10.71 -3.70
CA GLY A 112 -9.83 -10.88 -4.42
C GLY A 112 -10.97 -10.09 -3.77
N HIS A 113 -12.18 -10.32 -4.28
CA HIS A 113 -13.39 -9.71 -3.73
C HIS A 113 -13.66 -10.21 -2.31
N TYR A 114 -14.35 -9.40 -1.50
CA TYR A 114 -14.81 -9.74 -0.16
C TYR A 114 -13.70 -10.14 0.83
N GLY A 115 -12.47 -9.68 0.61
CA GLY A 115 -11.33 -9.95 1.50
C GLY A 115 -10.69 -11.31 1.30
N ALA A 116 -11.01 -12.02 0.22
CA ALA A 116 -10.26 -13.21 -0.17
C ALA A 116 -8.81 -12.85 -0.46
N ALA A 117 -7.87 -13.67 0.02
CA ALA A 117 -6.45 -13.52 -0.24
C ALA A 117 -5.81 -14.88 -0.48
N SER A 118 -4.78 -14.92 -1.32
CA SER A 118 -3.95 -16.11 -1.49
C SER A 118 -2.98 -16.28 -0.32
N GLU A 119 -2.27 -17.40 -0.30
CA GLU A 119 -1.03 -17.52 0.47
C GLU A 119 0.02 -16.51 0.00
N THR A 120 0.97 -16.21 0.87
CA THR A 120 2.13 -15.36 0.53
C THR A 120 3.19 -16.19 -0.19
N LEU A 121 3.68 -15.68 -1.31
CA LEU A 121 4.76 -16.22 -2.10
C LEU A 121 6.04 -15.40 -1.86
N GLY A 122 7.19 -16.08 -1.86
CA GLY A 122 8.49 -15.48 -1.57
C GLY A 122 8.94 -15.70 -0.11
N PRO A 123 9.92 -14.93 0.39
CA PRO A 123 10.51 -13.74 -0.24
C PRO A 123 11.24 -14.04 -1.53
N PHE A 124 11.13 -13.14 -2.50
CA PHE A 124 11.89 -13.16 -3.74
C PHE A 124 13.05 -12.17 -3.64
N THR A 125 14.23 -12.60 -4.08
CA THR A 125 15.39 -11.70 -4.16
C THR A 125 15.28 -10.79 -5.38
N HIS A 126 14.78 -11.32 -6.49
CA HIS A 126 14.51 -10.61 -7.72
C HIS A 126 13.05 -10.79 -8.10
N PHE A 127 12.34 -9.69 -8.29
CA PHE A 127 11.00 -9.68 -8.85
C PHE A 127 10.93 -8.73 -10.02
N TRP A 128 10.18 -9.09 -11.06
CA TRP A 128 9.95 -8.19 -12.19
C TRP A 128 8.66 -8.46 -12.91
N VAL A 129 8.21 -7.45 -13.65
CA VAL A 129 7.06 -7.53 -14.54
C VAL A 129 7.46 -7.07 -15.94
N VAL A 130 7.21 -7.92 -16.93
CA VAL A 130 7.53 -7.69 -18.34
C VAL A 130 6.49 -8.40 -19.21
N ASP A 131 6.04 -7.76 -20.29
CA ASP A 131 5.08 -8.33 -21.25
C ASP A 131 3.84 -8.94 -20.57
N GLY A 132 3.25 -8.21 -19.61
CA GLY A 132 2.09 -8.67 -18.85
C GLY A 132 2.34 -9.88 -17.94
N ALA A 133 3.58 -10.29 -17.68
CA ALA A 133 3.91 -11.42 -16.82
C ALA A 133 4.79 -11.00 -15.65
N ALA A 134 4.43 -11.48 -14.45
CA ALA A 134 5.20 -11.27 -13.23
C ALA A 134 6.06 -12.50 -12.92
N TYR A 135 7.28 -12.27 -12.47
CA TYR A 135 8.27 -13.30 -12.16
C TYR A 135 8.93 -13.03 -10.81
N GLY A 136 9.26 -14.10 -10.10
CA GLY A 136 10.06 -14.08 -8.89
C GLY A 136 11.19 -15.10 -9.01
N ASP A 137 12.44 -14.66 -8.83
CA ASP A 137 13.65 -15.47 -8.89
C ASP A 137 13.75 -16.41 -10.14
N GLY A 138 13.23 -15.93 -11.28
CA GLY A 138 13.26 -16.67 -12.55
C GLY A 138 12.01 -17.47 -12.86
N GLU A 139 11.13 -17.69 -11.88
CA GLU A 139 9.88 -18.41 -12.06
C GLU A 139 8.72 -17.46 -12.35
N ARG A 140 7.87 -17.85 -13.30
CA ARG A 140 6.66 -17.07 -13.64
C ARG A 140 5.60 -17.27 -12.55
N LEU A 141 5.21 -16.19 -11.89
CA LEU A 141 4.22 -16.21 -10.81
C LEU A 141 2.81 -16.00 -11.34
N ALA A 142 2.64 -15.08 -12.30
CA ALA A 142 1.33 -14.77 -12.86
C ALA A 142 1.42 -14.14 -14.25
N THR A 143 0.29 -14.13 -14.95
CA THR A 143 0.11 -13.42 -16.23
C THR A 143 -1.17 -12.60 -16.16
N LEU A 144 -1.08 -11.35 -16.62
CA LEU A 144 -2.19 -10.44 -16.75
C LEU A 144 -3.07 -10.84 -17.94
N ASP A 145 -4.34 -11.05 -17.67
CA ASP A 145 -5.40 -11.01 -18.67
C ASP A 145 -5.90 -9.57 -18.75
N GLU A 146 -5.42 -8.81 -19.75
CA GLU A 146 -5.80 -7.40 -19.95
C GLU A 146 -7.29 -7.24 -20.26
N GLY A 147 -7.89 -8.20 -20.98
CA GLY A 147 -9.29 -8.15 -21.34
C GLY A 147 -10.21 -8.27 -20.12
N GLN A 148 -9.74 -8.96 -19.08
CA GLN A 148 -10.48 -9.12 -17.82
C GLN A 148 -9.94 -8.26 -16.68
N ALA A 149 -8.79 -7.60 -16.85
CA ALA A 149 -8.07 -6.89 -15.79
C ALA A 149 -7.77 -7.79 -14.55
N HIS A 150 -7.41 -9.05 -14.78
CA HIS A 150 -7.06 -10.01 -13.72
C HIS A 150 -5.67 -10.60 -13.92
N TRP A 151 -4.97 -10.85 -12.83
CA TRP A 151 -3.77 -11.68 -12.78
C TRP A 151 -4.16 -13.14 -12.60
N CYS A 152 -3.77 -13.98 -13.56
CA CYS A 152 -3.89 -15.43 -13.45
C CYS A 152 -2.66 -15.97 -12.72
N ALA A 153 -2.82 -16.48 -11.49
CA ALA A 153 -1.72 -17.09 -10.74
C ALA A 153 -1.32 -18.43 -11.36
N MET A 154 -0.03 -18.66 -11.62
CA MET A 154 0.42 -19.86 -12.33
C MET A 154 0.22 -21.15 -11.51
N MET A 155 0.41 -21.06 -10.18
CA MET A 155 0.33 -22.21 -9.28
C MET A 155 -1.11 -22.74 -9.13
N THR A 156 -2.09 -21.85 -8.93
CA THR A 156 -3.49 -22.25 -8.68
C THR A 156 -4.39 -22.12 -9.90
N ARG A 157 -3.96 -21.40 -10.94
CA ARG A 157 -4.76 -20.99 -12.11
C ARG A 157 -5.96 -20.11 -11.78
N GLU A 158 -6.03 -19.60 -10.56
CA GLU A 158 -7.07 -18.67 -10.14
C GLU A 158 -6.80 -17.27 -10.69
N ARG A 159 -7.87 -16.49 -10.80
CA ARG A 159 -7.85 -15.12 -11.32
C ARG A 159 -8.05 -14.13 -10.19
N TRP A 160 -7.13 -13.19 -10.08
CA TRP A 160 -7.07 -12.24 -8.99
C TRP A 160 -7.02 -10.81 -9.55
N PRO A 161 -7.92 -9.90 -9.12
CA PRO A 161 -7.89 -8.52 -9.61
C PRO A 161 -6.65 -7.77 -9.13
N ILE A 162 -6.08 -8.17 -7.99
CA ILE A 162 -4.97 -7.47 -7.35
C ILE A 162 -3.85 -8.46 -7.00
N MET A 163 -2.62 -8.08 -7.33
CA MET A 163 -1.39 -8.65 -6.79
C MET A 163 -0.72 -7.59 -5.90
N VAL A 164 -0.45 -7.92 -4.65
CA VAL A 164 0.19 -7.04 -3.68
C VAL A 164 1.68 -7.36 -3.59
N LEU A 165 2.50 -6.31 -3.61
CA LEU A 165 3.95 -6.39 -3.54
C LEU A 165 4.41 -5.67 -2.27
N ARG A 166 5.01 -6.39 -1.32
CA ARG A 166 5.35 -5.84 0.00
C ARG A 166 6.75 -6.28 0.43
N PRO A 167 7.41 -5.54 1.34
CA PRO A 167 8.59 -6.07 2.00
C PRO A 167 8.29 -7.41 2.69
N PRO A 168 9.29 -8.30 2.78
CA PRO A 168 9.13 -9.56 3.49
C PRO A 168 8.96 -9.33 4.99
N ASP A 169 8.27 -10.25 5.65
CA ASP A 169 8.05 -10.24 7.11
C ASP A 169 9.34 -10.52 7.91
#